data_AF-A0A7L9SA40-F1
#
_entry.id   AF-A0A7L9SA40-F1
#
_cell.length_a   1.000
_cell.length_b   1.000
_cell.length_c   1.000
_cell.angle_alpha   90.00
_cell.angle_beta   90.00
_cell.angle_gamma   90.00
#
_symmetry.space_group_name_H-M   'P 1'
#
loop_
_entity.id
_entity.type
_entity.pdbx_description
1 polymer ?
#
loop_
_entity_poly.entity_id
_entity_poly.type
_entity_poly.pdbx_seq_one_letter_code
_entity_poly.pdbx_strand_id
1 'polypeptide(L)'
;MNELLMKVKILFRSEMMLLKSESNRRVNTVLLSAISIGALLIGVVFFNIGLFFKFTEQEVYSSSAFWLALLNLVIAAIPLLIAKQIKPGAQDQMIEDIRNMAMDELTQDFNKVNQEVEEVGQSIKNVKSSISNIGSGSLTGMGPLLGLAIDLLKKK
;
A
#
# COMPACT_ATOMS: atom_id res chain seq x y z
N MET A 1 1.51 27.29 -3.40
CA MET A 1 2.46 26.47 -2.62
C MET A 1 2.00 26.20 -1.18
N ASN A 2 1.55 27.20 -0.40
CA ASN A 2 1.08 26.99 0.98
C ASN A 2 -0.17 26.10 1.11
N GLU A 3 -1.08 26.14 0.13
CA GLU A 3 -2.32 25.36 0.18
C GLU A 3 -2.08 23.86 0.01
N LEU A 4 -1.16 23.46 -0.87
CA LEU A 4 -0.77 22.05 -1.05
C LEU A 4 -0.09 21.48 0.22
N LEU A 5 0.82 22.24 0.83
CA LEU A 5 1.46 21.82 2.10
C LEU A 5 0.44 21.66 3.23
N MET A 6 -0.58 22.51 3.26
CA MET A 6 -1.67 22.40 4.23
C MET A 6 -2.54 21.16 4.00
N LYS A 7 -2.89 20.87 2.74
CA LYS A 7 -3.65 19.66 2.36
C LYS A 7 -2.87 18.37 2.68
N VAL A 8 -1.60 18.29 2.34
CA VAL A 8 -0.72 17.15 2.66
C VAL A 8 -0.61 16.95 4.17
N LYS A 9 -0.45 18.03 4.94
CA LYS A 9 -0.34 17.96 6.42
C LYS A 9 -1.63 17.48 7.07
N ILE A 10 -2.79 17.87 6.54
CA ILE A 10 -4.10 17.39 7.02
C ILE A 10 -4.27 15.91 6.69
N LEU A 11 -3.94 15.50 5.46
CA LEU A 11 -4.02 14.11 4.99
C LEU A 11 -3.11 13.18 5.80
N PHE A 12 -1.87 13.61 6.06
CA PHE A 12 -0.92 12.87 6.90
C PHE A 12 -1.42 12.75 8.35
N ARG A 13 -2.06 13.78 8.88
CA ARG A 13 -2.60 13.78 10.25
C ARG A 13 -3.84 12.88 10.36
N SER A 14 -4.69 12.81 9.33
CA SER A 14 -5.81 11.87 9.27
C SER A 14 -5.34 10.42 9.14
N GLU A 15 -4.36 10.14 8.28
CA GLU A 15 -3.68 8.83 8.16
C GLU A 15 -3.07 8.37 9.49
N MET A 16 -2.37 9.27 10.18
CA MET A 16 -1.75 8.95 11.48
C MET A 16 -2.79 8.70 12.57
N MET A 17 -3.90 9.45 12.57
CA MET A 17 -5.01 9.26 13.51
C MET A 17 -5.74 7.93 13.25
N LEU A 18 -5.83 7.56 12.00
CA LEU A 18 -6.37 6.30 11.53
C LEU A 18 -5.55 5.08 11.92
N LEU A 19 -4.25 5.12 11.61
CA LEU A 19 -3.30 4.09 11.99
C LEU A 19 -3.30 3.89 13.52
N LYS A 20 -3.44 4.97 14.29
CA LYS A 20 -3.52 4.90 15.76
C LYS A 20 -4.82 4.25 16.24
N SER A 21 -5.95 4.54 15.60
CA SER A 21 -7.24 3.93 15.92
C SER A 21 -7.26 2.43 15.58
N GLU A 22 -6.80 2.07 14.38
CA GLU A 22 -6.71 0.68 13.95
C GLU A 22 -5.71 -0.12 14.79
N SER A 23 -4.59 0.49 15.19
CA SER A 23 -3.54 -0.18 15.97
C SER A 23 -4.07 -0.73 17.28
N ASN A 24 -4.83 0.06 18.06
CA ASN A 24 -5.35 -0.42 19.34
C ASN A 24 -6.32 -1.60 19.19
N ARG A 25 -7.14 -1.63 18.12
CA ARG A 25 -8.04 -2.77 17.86
C ARG A 25 -7.31 -3.99 17.31
N ARG A 26 -6.33 -3.80 16.43
CA ARG A 26 -5.48 -4.87 15.92
C ARG A 26 -4.67 -5.51 17.06
N VAL A 27 -4.10 -4.71 17.96
CA VAL A 27 -3.35 -5.20 19.12
C VAL A 27 -4.22 -6.08 20.01
N ASN A 28 -5.44 -5.65 20.35
CA ASN A 28 -6.31 -6.45 21.23
C ASN A 28 -6.76 -7.76 20.56
N THR A 29 -7.05 -7.72 19.25
CA THR A 29 -7.39 -8.91 18.46
C THR A 29 -6.22 -9.88 18.34
N VAL A 30 -5.01 -9.37 18.11
CA VAL A 30 -3.77 -10.16 18.07
C VAL A 30 -3.47 -10.80 19.42
N LEU A 31 -3.66 -10.07 20.52
CA LEU A 31 -3.50 -10.61 21.88
C LEU A 31 -4.49 -11.73 22.18
N LEU A 32 -5.79 -11.52 21.89
CA LEU A 32 -6.83 -12.56 22.04
C LEU A 32 -6.54 -13.80 21.18
N SER A 33 -6.06 -13.59 19.94
CA SER A 33 -5.64 -14.68 19.07
C SER A 33 -4.42 -15.40 19.61
N ALA A 34 -3.43 -14.69 20.14
CA ALA A 34 -2.23 -15.27 20.72
C ALA A 34 -2.55 -16.11 21.96
N ILE A 35 -3.45 -15.63 22.83
CA ILE A 35 -3.94 -16.39 23.98
C ILE A 35 -4.67 -17.67 23.53
N SER A 36 -5.51 -17.58 22.50
CA SER A 36 -6.20 -18.74 21.92
C SER A 36 -5.21 -19.79 21.41
N ILE A 37 -4.22 -19.36 20.63
CA ILE A 37 -3.19 -20.25 20.07
C ILE A 37 -2.37 -20.88 21.19
N GLY A 38 -1.99 -20.11 22.22
CA GLY A 38 -1.26 -20.61 23.38
C GLY A 38 -2.05 -21.70 24.13
N ALA A 39 -3.32 -21.45 24.42
CA ALA A 39 -4.19 -22.44 25.06
C ALA A 39 -4.38 -23.70 24.20
N LEU A 40 -4.49 -23.55 22.87
CA LEU A 40 -4.57 -24.68 21.94
C LEU A 40 -3.30 -25.54 22.02
N LEU A 41 -2.12 -24.92 21.97
CA LEU A 41 -0.83 -25.64 22.07
C LEU A 41 -0.72 -26.41 23.39
N ILE A 42 -1.11 -25.82 24.51
CA ILE A 42 -1.15 -26.50 25.81
C ILE A 42 -2.11 -27.71 25.75
N GLY A 43 -3.28 -27.54 25.14
CA GLY A 43 -4.22 -28.64 24.93
C GLY A 43 -3.62 -29.80 24.11
N VAL A 44 -2.88 -29.51 23.06
CA VAL A 44 -2.18 -30.53 22.24
C VAL A 44 -1.12 -31.27 23.05
N VAL A 45 -0.37 -30.56 23.92
CA VAL A 45 0.61 -31.19 24.82
C VAL A 45 -0.07 -32.16 25.78
N PHE A 46 -1.16 -31.75 26.43
CA PHE A 46 -1.91 -32.64 27.32
C PHE A 46 -2.55 -33.81 26.60
N PHE A 47 -3.00 -33.62 25.36
CA PHE A 47 -3.50 -34.70 24.53
C PHE A 47 -2.41 -35.75 24.25
N ASN A 48 -1.19 -35.30 23.93
CA ASN A 48 -0.04 -36.20 23.73
C ASN A 48 0.35 -36.94 25.02
N ILE A 49 0.36 -36.24 26.16
CA ILE A 49 0.59 -36.84 27.48
C ILE A 49 -0.50 -37.87 27.82
N GLY A 50 -1.77 -37.58 27.50
CA GLY A 50 -2.88 -38.50 27.71
C GLY A 50 -2.76 -39.78 26.90
N LEU A 51 -2.29 -39.68 25.65
CA LEU A 51 -1.95 -40.83 24.81
C LEU A 51 -0.78 -41.64 25.39
N PHE A 52 0.27 -40.96 25.87
CA PHE A 52 1.39 -41.63 26.53
C PHE A 52 0.95 -42.42 27.77
N PHE A 53 0.10 -41.82 28.62
CA PHE A 53 -0.44 -42.52 29.79
C PHE A 53 -1.40 -43.66 29.40
N LYS A 54 -2.07 -43.56 28.25
CA LYS A 54 -2.89 -44.66 27.73
C LYS A 54 -2.03 -45.85 27.32
N PHE A 55 -0.87 -45.63 26.69
CA PHE A 55 0.05 -46.69 26.31
C PHE A 55 0.81 -47.34 27.48
N THR A 56 0.94 -46.62 28.59
CA THR A 56 1.59 -47.13 29.81
C THR A 56 0.60 -47.73 30.81
N GLU A 57 -0.64 -48.00 30.37
CA GLU A 57 -1.75 -48.57 31.17
C GLU A 57 -2.11 -47.78 32.44
N GLN A 58 -1.74 -46.50 32.47
CA GLN A 58 -2.03 -45.57 33.56
C GLN A 58 -3.37 -44.87 33.34
N GLU A 59 -4.47 -45.62 33.46
CA GLU A 59 -5.85 -45.19 33.15
C GLU A 59 -6.26 -43.88 33.85
N VAL A 60 -5.94 -43.73 35.15
CA VAL A 60 -6.33 -42.55 35.94
C VAL A 60 -5.63 -41.27 35.43
N TYR A 61 -4.33 -41.37 35.11
CA TYR A 61 -3.55 -40.25 34.60
C TYR A 61 -3.91 -39.91 33.15
N SER A 62 -4.22 -40.93 32.34
CA SER A 62 -4.69 -40.77 30.96
C SER A 62 -6.01 -39.99 30.90
N SER A 63 -7.01 -40.41 31.68
CA SER A 63 -8.32 -39.74 31.73
C SER A 63 -8.20 -38.28 32.20
N SER A 64 -7.35 -38.03 33.20
CA SER A 64 -7.09 -36.68 33.70
C SER A 64 -6.45 -35.78 32.63
N ALA A 65 -5.48 -36.30 31.88
CA ALA A 65 -4.83 -35.56 30.81
C ALA A 65 -5.77 -35.23 29.64
N PHE A 66 -6.68 -36.14 29.27
CA PHE A 66 -7.70 -35.85 28.26
C PHE A 66 -8.70 -34.79 28.71
N TRP A 67 -9.11 -34.79 29.98
CA TRP A 67 -9.93 -33.72 30.54
C TRP A 67 -9.22 -32.37 30.49
N LEU A 68 -7.93 -32.32 30.83
CA LEU A 68 -7.12 -31.10 30.71
C LEU A 68 -6.97 -30.64 29.26
N ALA A 69 -6.79 -31.56 28.31
CA ALA A 69 -6.74 -31.24 26.89
C ALA A 69 -8.07 -30.64 26.39
N LEU A 70 -9.19 -31.24 26.77
CA LEU A 70 -10.53 -30.77 26.42
C LEU A 70 -10.82 -29.38 27.01
N LEU A 71 -10.47 -29.17 28.29
CA LEU A 71 -10.65 -27.89 28.97
C LEU A 71 -9.82 -26.78 28.29
N ASN A 72 -8.56 -27.07 27.93
CA ASN A 72 -7.72 -26.14 27.17
C ASN A 72 -8.31 -25.81 25.79
N LEU A 73 -8.92 -26.79 25.12
CA LEU A 73 -9.60 -26.56 23.84
C LEU A 73 -10.79 -25.61 24.00
N VAL A 74 -11.59 -25.77 25.07
CA VAL A 74 -12.70 -24.87 25.39
C VAL A 74 -12.19 -23.46 25.70
N ILE A 75 -11.13 -23.34 26.50
CA ILE A 75 -10.48 -22.05 26.80
C ILE A 75 -9.93 -21.40 25.53
N ALA A 76 -9.39 -22.16 24.59
CA ALA A 76 -8.90 -21.64 23.31
C ALA A 76 -10.04 -21.17 22.40
N ALA A 77 -11.19 -21.85 22.42
CA ALA A 77 -12.32 -21.54 21.55
C ALA A 77 -12.99 -20.20 21.88
N ILE A 78 -13.15 -19.87 23.17
CA ILE A 78 -13.84 -18.65 23.63
C ILE A 78 -13.21 -17.35 23.06
N PRO A 79 -11.92 -17.06 23.26
CA PRO A 79 -11.28 -15.85 22.74
C PRO A 79 -11.22 -15.84 21.21
N LEU A 80 -11.12 -17.00 20.55
CA LEU A 80 -11.21 -17.11 19.09
C LEU A 80 -12.59 -16.68 18.57
N LEU A 81 -13.67 -17.13 19.23
CA LEU A 81 -15.04 -16.73 18.87
C LEU A 81 -15.26 -15.24 19.11
N ILE A 82 -14.75 -14.70 20.22
CA ILE A 82 -14.81 -13.25 20.52
C ILE A 82 -14.03 -12.46 19.46
N ALA A 83 -12.81 -12.89 19.11
CA ALA A 83 -11.99 -12.24 18.09
C ALA A 83 -12.69 -12.20 16.72
N LYS A 84 -13.41 -13.27 16.34
CA LYS A 84 -14.20 -13.32 15.09
C LYS A 84 -15.40 -12.37 15.08
N GLN A 85 -15.89 -11.95 16.24
CA GLN A 85 -17.00 -11.00 16.35
C GLN A 85 -16.56 -9.53 16.29
N ILE A 86 -15.24 -9.25 16.38
CA ILE A 86 -14.69 -7.90 16.26
C ILE A 86 -14.73 -7.48 14.77
N LYS A 87 -15.89 -7.01 14.30
CA LYS A 87 -16.06 -6.44 12.95
C LYS A 87 -15.50 -5.03 12.86
N PRO A 88 -14.87 -4.60 11.74
CA PRO A 88 -14.45 -3.20 11.55
C PRO A 88 -15.62 -2.25 11.86
N GLY A 89 -15.35 -1.24 12.70
CA GLY A 89 -16.38 -0.29 13.13
C GLY A 89 -16.75 0.62 11.97
N ALA A 90 -17.92 1.26 12.04
CA ALA A 90 -18.41 2.19 11.01
C ALA A 90 -17.38 3.27 10.62
N GLN A 91 -16.47 3.64 11.53
CA GLN A 91 -15.36 4.56 11.26
C GLN A 91 -14.32 3.97 10.29
N ASP A 92 -13.95 2.69 10.42
CA ASP A 92 -12.97 2.05 9.52
C ASP A 92 -13.52 1.96 8.10
N GLN A 93 -14.82 1.69 7.94
CA GLN A 93 -15.50 1.67 6.64
C GLN A 93 -15.51 3.06 6.00
N MET A 94 -15.87 4.09 6.79
CA MET A 94 -15.85 5.48 6.30
C MET A 94 -14.45 5.92 5.86
N ILE A 95 -13.42 5.41 6.53
CA ILE A 95 -12.03 5.69 6.18
C ILE A 95 -11.65 4.95 4.89
N GLU A 96 -12.04 3.69 4.77
CA GLU A 96 -11.82 2.92 3.56
C GLU A 96 -12.49 3.60 2.36
N ASP A 97 -13.69 4.15 2.55
CA ASP A 97 -14.41 4.94 1.56
C ASP A 97 -13.67 6.24 1.21
N ILE A 98 -13.15 6.98 2.20
CA ILE A 98 -12.34 8.19 1.97
C ILE A 98 -11.03 7.84 1.23
N ARG A 99 -10.36 6.74 1.58
CA ARG A 99 -9.15 6.27 0.89
C ARG A 99 -9.46 5.91 -0.56
N ASN A 100 -10.55 5.19 -0.79
CA ASN A 100 -10.95 4.77 -2.13
C ASN A 100 -11.36 6.00 -2.98
N MET A 101 -12.06 6.97 -2.39
CA MET A 101 -12.40 8.24 -3.05
C MET A 101 -11.16 9.07 -3.38
N ALA A 102 -10.19 9.14 -2.46
CA ALA A 102 -8.92 9.82 -2.71
C ALA A 102 -8.05 9.10 -3.78
N MET A 103 -8.07 7.76 -3.84
CA MET A 103 -7.39 7.00 -4.90
C MET A 103 -8.04 7.23 -6.27
N ASP A 104 -9.36 7.35 -6.31
CA ASP A 104 -10.09 7.62 -7.55
C ASP A 104 -9.79 9.03 -8.08
N GLU A 105 -9.78 10.04 -7.21
CA GLU A 105 -9.36 11.41 -7.54
C GLU A 105 -7.90 11.47 -8.00
N LEU A 106 -6.99 10.76 -7.32
CA LEU A 106 -5.58 10.71 -7.71
C LEU A 106 -5.41 10.07 -9.10
N THR A 107 -6.18 9.02 -9.39
CA THR A 107 -6.17 8.36 -10.71
C THR A 107 -6.68 9.29 -11.81
N GLN A 108 -7.72 10.08 -11.52
CA GLN A 108 -8.20 11.11 -12.45
C GLN A 108 -7.16 12.20 -12.71
N ASP A 109 -6.46 12.66 -11.67
CA ASP A 109 -5.42 13.68 -11.83
C ASP A 109 -4.16 13.14 -12.53
N PHE A 110 -3.81 11.86 -12.34
CA PHE A 110 -2.75 11.21 -13.14
C PHE A 110 -3.13 11.09 -14.63
N ASN A 111 -4.39 10.83 -14.94
CA ASN A 111 -4.86 10.79 -16.32
C ASN A 111 -4.79 12.18 -16.99
N LYS A 112 -5.08 13.26 -16.24
CA LYS A 112 -4.90 14.64 -16.73
C LYS A 112 -3.43 15.00 -16.93
N VAL A 113 -2.54 14.59 -16.01
CA VAL A 113 -1.09 14.79 -16.16
C VAL A 113 -0.55 14.03 -17.37
N ASN A 114 -1.00 12.81 -17.63
CA ASN A 114 -0.62 12.08 -18.84
C ASN A 114 -1.10 12.78 -20.12
N GLN A 115 -2.30 13.36 -20.11
CA GLN A 115 -2.78 14.19 -21.22
C GLN A 115 -1.92 15.45 -21.43
N GLU A 116 -1.59 16.19 -20.36
CA GLU A 116 -0.70 17.37 -20.47
C GLU A 116 0.70 16.98 -20.94
N VAL A 117 1.24 15.84 -20.51
CA VAL A 117 2.55 15.32 -20.96
C VAL A 117 2.52 14.90 -22.43
N GLU A 118 1.41 14.33 -22.89
CA GLU A 118 1.22 13.94 -24.30
C GLU A 118 1.09 15.18 -25.20
N GLU A 119 0.40 16.23 -24.76
CA GLU A 119 0.32 17.53 -25.43
C GLU A 119 1.68 18.25 -25.48
N VAL A 120 2.46 18.21 -24.40
CA VAL A 120 3.84 18.75 -24.38
C VAL A 120 4.74 17.95 -25.31
N GLY A 121 4.63 16.62 -25.33
CA GLY A 121 5.38 15.76 -26.25
C GLY A 121 5.07 16.04 -27.72
N GLN A 122 3.80 16.28 -28.05
CA GLN A 122 3.38 16.69 -29.39
C GLN A 122 3.88 18.09 -29.75
N SER A 123 3.86 19.03 -28.80
CA SER A 123 4.44 20.37 -28.97
C SER A 123 5.94 20.31 -29.27
N ILE A 124 6.70 19.46 -28.57
CA ILE A 124 8.14 19.24 -28.82
C ILE A 124 8.37 18.57 -30.18
N LYS A 125 7.53 17.60 -30.57
CA LYS A 125 7.61 16.96 -31.88
C LYS A 125 7.37 17.96 -33.02
N ASN A 126 6.44 18.89 -32.84
CA ASN A 126 6.18 19.96 -33.80
C ASN A 126 7.35 20.95 -33.89
N VAL A 127 7.96 21.33 -32.76
CA VAL A 127 9.16 22.18 -32.74
C VAL A 127 10.35 21.49 -33.41
N LYS A 128 10.57 20.19 -33.15
CA LYS A 128 11.61 19.41 -33.82
C LYS A 128 11.40 19.35 -35.34
N SER A 129 10.15 19.22 -35.78
CA SER A 129 9.77 19.19 -37.20
C SER A 129 10.00 20.54 -37.88
N SER A 130 9.69 21.64 -37.19
CA SER A 130 9.99 23.01 -37.66
C SER A 130 11.50 23.26 -37.75
N ILE A 131 12.28 22.80 -36.76
CA ILE A 131 13.74 22.94 -36.77
C ILE A 131 14.38 22.05 -37.85
N SER A 132 13.89 20.81 -38.06
CA SER A 132 14.40 19.96 -39.14
C SER A 132 14.13 20.54 -40.52
N ASN A 133 12.97 21.19 -40.71
CA ASN A 133 12.64 21.89 -41.96
C ASN A 133 13.51 23.13 -42.18
N ILE A 134 13.96 23.81 -41.11
CA ILE A 134 14.95 24.89 -41.22
C ILE A 134 16.32 24.33 -41.61
N GLY A 135 16.72 23.17 -41.08
CA GLY A 135 17.98 22.51 -41.40
C GLY A 135 18.05 21.89 -42.80
N SER A 136 16.94 21.44 -43.36
CA SER A 136 16.89 20.81 -44.69
C SER A 136 16.50 21.75 -45.83
N GLY A 137 15.96 22.94 -45.55
CA GLY A 137 15.49 23.89 -46.58
C GLY A 137 16.21 25.25 -46.64
N SER A 138 16.92 25.68 -45.59
CA SER A 138 17.42 27.06 -45.51
C SER A 138 18.89 27.26 -45.91
N LEU A 139 19.66 26.19 -46.11
CA LEU A 139 21.09 26.31 -46.46
C LEU A 139 21.36 26.43 -47.96
N THR A 140 20.37 26.16 -48.81
CA THR A 140 20.50 26.27 -50.27
C THR A 140 20.22 27.70 -50.78
N GLY A 141 19.58 28.56 -49.97
CA GLY A 141 19.20 29.93 -50.37
C GLY A 141 20.13 31.05 -49.86
N MET A 142 20.98 30.78 -48.87
CA MET A 142 21.87 31.79 -48.25
C MET A 142 23.30 31.83 -48.82
N GLY A 143 23.60 30.99 -49.82
CA GLY A 143 24.90 30.96 -50.50
C GLY A 143 25.36 32.33 -51.05
N PRO A 144 24.50 33.14 -51.69
CA PRO A 144 24.92 34.43 -52.24
C PRO A 144 25.21 35.49 -51.16
N LEU A 145 24.50 35.44 -50.03
CA LEU A 145 24.61 36.46 -48.97
C LEU A 145 25.81 36.22 -48.06
N LEU A 146 26.14 34.96 -47.76
CA LEU A 146 27.37 34.61 -47.03
C LEU A 146 28.61 34.87 -47.90
N GLY A 147 28.53 34.64 -49.21
CA GLY A 147 29.60 35.01 -50.15
C GLY A 147 29.87 36.52 -50.18
N LEU A 148 28.83 37.34 -50.24
CA LEU A 148 28.96 38.81 -50.22
C LEU A 148 29.49 39.35 -48.89
N ALA A 149 29.10 38.75 -47.76
CA ALA A 149 29.62 39.14 -46.45
C ALA A 149 31.12 38.80 -46.29
N ILE A 150 31.56 37.67 -46.84
CA ILE A 150 32.96 37.24 -46.81
C ILE A 150 33.82 38.07 -47.77
N ASP A 151 33.32 38.41 -48.96
CA ASP A 151 34.05 39.25 -49.91
C ASP A 151 34.19 40.71 -49.42
N LEU A 152 33.19 41.23 -48.70
CA LEU A 152 33.29 42.53 -48.04
C LEU A 152 34.26 42.53 -46.85
N LEU A 153 34.43 41.40 -46.16
CA LEU A 153 35.40 41.25 -45.08
C LEU A 153 36.84 41.07 -45.59
N LYS A 154 37.01 40.52 -46.80
CA LYS A 154 38.32 40.22 -47.40
C LYS A 154 38.89 41.36 -48.25
N LYS A 155 38.08 42.37 -48.61
CA LYS A 155 38.48 43.54 -49.40
C LYS A 155 38.81 44.79 -48.55
N LYS A 156 39.08 44.61 -47.25
CA LYS A 156 39.57 45.66 -46.36
C LYS A 156 40.93 45.25 -45.78
#